data_AF-A0A9Q4DNB9-F1
#
_entry.id   AF-A0A9Q4DNB9-F1
#
_cell.length_a   1.000
_cell.length_b   1.000
_cell.length_c   1.000
_cell.angle_alpha   90.00
_cell.angle_beta   90.00
_cell.angle_gamma   90.00
#
_symmetry.space_group_name_H-M   'P 1'
#
loop_
_entity.id
_entity.type
_entity.pdbx_description
1 polymer ?
#
loop_
_entity_poly.entity_id
_entity_poly.type
_entity_poly.pdbx_seq_one_letter_code
_entity_poly.pdbx_strand_id
1 'polypeptide(L)' 'MMVFVKGDRVEHKNRGKGVFLSCGTFENESVIMFDEDSNAEGDILTVTTSLLKKLDSDKT' A
#
# COMPACT_ATOMS: atom_id res chain seq x y z
N MET A 1 -2.18 14.02 -8.32
CA MET A 1 -1.28 13.28 -7.41
C MET A 1 -2.17 12.46 -6.48
N MET A 2 -2.11 11.14 -6.53
CA MET A 2 -2.94 10.28 -5.69
C MET A 2 -2.36 10.31 -4.27
N VAL A 3 -3.18 10.67 -3.28
CA VAL A 3 -2.75 10.75 -1.87
C VAL A 3 -3.26 9.51 -1.15
N PHE A 4 -2.34 8.71 -0.62
CA PHE A 4 -2.65 7.57 0.23
C PHE A 4 -2.72 8.02 1.70
N VAL A 5 -3.74 7.57 2.41
CA VAL A 5 -3.96 7.85 3.83
C VAL A 5 -3.89 6.56 4.62
N LYS A 6 -3.28 6.59 5.81
CA LYS A 6 -3.17 5.41 6.70
C LYS A 6 -4.54 4.75 6.87
N GLY A 7 -4.62 3.45 6.59
CA GLY A 7 -5.87 2.67 6.60
C GLY A 7 -6.53 2.50 5.23
N ASP A 8 -6.08 3.22 4.19
CA ASP A 8 -6.57 3.01 2.83
C ASP A 8 -6.32 1.57 2.37
N ARG A 9 -7.34 0.99 1.73
CA ARG A 9 -7.20 -0.27 1.03
C ARG A 9 -6.46 -0.03 -0.28
N VAL A 10 -5.40 -0.78 -0.51
CA VAL A 10 -4.54 -0.65 -1.68
C VAL A 10 -4.26 -2.00 -2.31
N GLU A 11 -3.96 -1.99 -3.60
CA GLU A 11 -3.50 -3.17 -4.34
C GLU A 11 -2.15 -2.84 -4.98
N HIS A 12 -1.17 -3.68 -4.70
CA HIS A 12 0.14 -3.65 -5.34
C HIS A 12 0.17 -4.66 -6.49
N LYS A 13 0.58 -4.19 -7.68
CA LYS A 13 0.53 -4.96 -8.94
C LYS A 13 1.10 -6.39 -8.85
N ASN A 14 2.16 -6.60 -8.06
CA ASN A 14 2.87 -7.88 -7.98
C ASN A 14 2.67 -8.63 -6.64
N ARG A 15 2.01 -8.00 -5.66
CA ARG A 15 1.90 -8.55 -4.29
C ARG A 15 0.44 -8.75 -3.85
N GLY A 16 -0.51 -8.14 -4.55
CA GLY A 16 -1.93 -8.25 -4.20
C GLY A 16 -2.39 -7.13 -3.28
N LYS A 17 -3.40 -7.41 -2.46
CA LYS A 17 -4.16 -6.41 -1.70
C LYS A 17 -3.66 -6.29 -0.27
N GLY A 18 -3.84 -5.10 0.29
CA GLY A 18 -3.46 -4.82 1.66
C GLY A 18 -3.89 -3.46 2.16
N VAL A 19 -3.31 -3.06 3.29
CA VAL A 19 -3.61 -1.80 3.97
C VAL A 19 -2.40 -0.87 3.93
N PHE A 20 -2.59 0.36 3.44
CA PHE A 20 -1.55 1.38 3.48
C PHE A 20 -1.31 1.84 4.93
N LEU A 21 -0.05 1.79 5.38
CA LEU A 21 0.34 2.15 6.74
C LEU A 21 0.96 3.55 6.82
N SER A 22 1.89 3.86 5.93
CA SER A 22 2.58 5.16 5.88
C SER A 22 3.37 5.34 4.59
N CYS A 23 3.67 6.59 4.25
CA CYS A 23 4.61 6.95 3.19
C CYS A 23 5.96 7.42 3.76
N GLY A 24 7.02 7.17 3.00
CA GLY A 24 8.37 7.67 3.23
C GLY A 24 9.10 7.87 1.91
N THR A 25 10.36 8.28 1.99
CA THR A 25 11.25 8.41 0.83
C THR A 25 12.47 7.53 1.03
N PHE A 26 12.77 6.69 0.05
CA PHE A 26 13.97 5.86 0.00
C PHE A 26 14.69 6.14 -1.32
N GLU A 27 15.95 6.55 -1.28
CA GLU A 27 16.75 6.86 -2.48
C GLU A 27 16.08 7.82 -3.50
N ASN A 28 15.33 8.81 -2.99
CA ASN A 28 14.50 9.77 -3.76
C ASN A 28 13.21 9.20 -4.39
N GLU A 29 12.87 7.93 -4.13
CA GLU A 29 11.59 7.35 -4.51
C GLU A 29 10.61 7.36 -3.34
N SER A 30 9.35 7.65 -3.63
CA SER A 30 8.28 7.53 -2.63
C SER A 30 7.98 6.06 -2.40
N VAL A 31 8.20 5.60 -1.17
CA VAL A 31 7.93 4.24 -0.74
C VAL A 31 6.80 4.23 0.28
N ILE A 32 6.09 3.12 0.36
CA ILE A 32 5.01 2.92 1.31
C ILE A 32 5.12 1.56 1.96
N MET A 33 4.73 1.54 3.22
CA MET A 33 4.58 0.32 3.98
C MET A 33 3.13 -0.14 3.86
N PHE A 34 2.91 -1.37 3.40
CA PHE A 34 1.58 -1.98 3.42
C PHE A 34 1.61 -3.39 4.00
N ASP A 35 0.52 -3.76 4.65
CA ASP A 35 0.28 -5.08 5.25
C ASP A 35 -0.55 -5.93 4.28
N GLU A 36 0.00 -7.05 3.82
CA GLU A 36 -0.64 -7.93 2.81
C GLU A 36 -1.66 -8.85 3.48
N ASP A 37 -2.92 -8.83 3.01
CA ASP A 37 -3.99 -9.61 3.64
C ASP A 37 -3.74 -11.13 3.68
N SER A 38 -2.97 -11.63 2.71
CA SER A 38 -2.69 -13.04 2.54
C SER A 38 -1.57 -13.54 3.46
N ASN A 39 -0.81 -12.64 4.09
CA ASN A 39 0.35 -13.02 4.87
C ASN A 39 0.03 -12.98 6.37
N ALA A 40 -0.37 -14.14 6.92
CA ALA A 40 -0.78 -14.29 8.31
C ALA A 40 0.32 -13.98 9.34
N GLU A 41 1.58 -13.84 8.91
CA GLU A 41 2.72 -13.48 9.75
C GLU A 41 2.88 -11.96 9.99
N GLY A 42 2.11 -11.12 9.28
CA GLY A 42 2.10 -9.67 9.49
C GLY A 42 3.35 -8.94 8.97
N ASP A 43 3.98 -9.46 7.90
CA ASP A 43 5.12 -8.77 7.28
C ASP A 43 4.69 -7.46 6.63
N ILE A 44 5.38 -6.39 7.04
CA ILE A 44 5.24 -5.09 6.42
C ILE A 44 6.15 -5.02 5.20
N LEU A 45 5.56 -4.77 4.03
CA LEU A 45 6.31 -4.63 2.78
C LEU A 45 6.49 -3.16 2.41
N THR A 46 7.73 -2.79 2.13
CA THR A 46 8.07 -1.48 1.57
C THR A 46 8.07 -1.57 0.04
N VAL A 47 7.17 -0.84 -0.61
CA VAL A 47 7.04 -0.81 -2.09
C VAL A 47 6.95 0.61 -2.62
N THR A 48 7.26 0.81 -3.90
CA THR A 48 7.15 2.11 -4.55
C THR A 48 5.70 2.50 -4.80
N THR A 49 5.38 3.78 -4.61
CA THR A 49 4.02 4.30 -4.82
C THR A 49 3.51 4.13 -6.25
N SER A 50 4.42 4.05 -7.22
CA SER A 50 4.10 3.93 -8.65
C SER A 50 3.41 2.60 -9.01
N LEU A 51 3.56 1.58 -8.16
CA LEU A 51 2.99 0.25 -8.38
C LEU A 51 1.71 -0.01 -7.60
N LEU A 52 1.16 1.02 -6.95
CA LEU A 52 -0.04 0.92 -6.13
C LEU A 52 -1.24 1.59 -6.73
N LYS A 53 -2.37 0.95 -6.47
CA LYS A 53 -3.68 1.46 -6.79
C LYS A 53 -4.52 1.49 -5.52
N LYS A 54 -5.14 2.64 -5.23
CA LYS A 54 -6.16 2.71 -4.19
C LYS A 54 -7.37 1.88 -4.61
N LEU A 55 -7.84 1.03 -3.71
CA LEU A 55 -9.11 0.35 -3.86
C LEU A 55 -10.17 1.28 -3.28
N ASP A 56 -11.14 1.70 -4.09
CA ASP A 56 -12.34 2.33 -3.55
C ASP A 56 -13.01 1.30 -2.63
N SER A 57 -13.20 1.66 -1.36
CA SER A 57 -14.21 0.99 -0.55
C SER A 57 -15.52 1.27 -1.26
N ASP A 58 -16.06 0.25 -1.93
CA ASP A 58 -17.41 0.26 -2.44
C ASP A 58 -18.30 0.80 -1.32
N LYS A 59 -18.93 1.95 -1.55
CA LYS A 59 -19.89 2.53 -0.61
C LYS A 59 -21.10 1.61 -0.59
N THR A 60 -21.05 0.58 0.23
CA THR A 60 -22.20 -0.28 0.52
C THR A 60 -22.76 0.06 1.89
#